data_AF-A0A9I9E2F2-F1
#
_entry.id   AF-A0A9I9E2F2-F1
#
_cell.length_a   1.000
_cell.length_b   1.000
_cell.length_c   1.000
_cell.angle_alpha   90.00
_cell.angle_beta   90.00
_cell.angle_gamma   90.00
#
_symmetry.space_group_name_H-M   'P 1'
#
loop_
_entity.id
_entity.type
_entity.pdbx_description
1 polymer ?
#
loop_
_entity_poly.entity_id
_entity_poly.type
_entity_poly.pdbx_seq_one_letter_code
_entity_poly.pdbx_strand_id
1 'polypeptide(L)'
;MEEDNSGLLIQSLIDVVNEIAWISDFRYTVKKQYCNLSRRLKLLIPMFEEIRDSKDRITEDTLKALVLLKEALESAKKLLRFGSEGSKIFLAVEREQIMNKFHEVTAQLEQALEGIAYDKLDISDEVKEQ
;
A
#
# COMPACT_ATOMS: atom_id res chain seq x y z
N MET A 1 21.57 -11.33 9.89
CA MET A 1 21.59 -9.91 9.47
C MET A 1 20.61 -9.66 8.32
N GLU A 2 20.53 -10.51 7.28
CA GLU A 2 19.53 -10.34 6.19
C GLU A 2 18.08 -10.72 6.58
N GLU A 3 17.89 -11.78 7.38
CA GLU A 3 16.56 -12.17 7.91
C GLU A 3 15.95 -11.06 8.80
N ASP A 4 16.78 -10.40 9.60
CA ASP A 4 16.39 -9.29 10.48
C ASP A 4 15.93 -8.05 9.68
N ASN A 5 16.61 -7.73 8.58
CA ASN A 5 16.24 -6.61 7.71
C ASN A 5 14.92 -6.85 6.95
N SER A 6 14.64 -8.11 6.59
CA SER A 6 13.38 -8.48 5.92
C SER A 6 12.20 -8.33 6.87
N GLY A 7 12.31 -8.81 8.11
CA GLY A 7 11.27 -8.63 9.13
C GLY A 7 10.96 -7.16 9.42
N LEU A 8 12.00 -6.31 9.51
CA LEU A 8 11.84 -4.86 9.68
C LEU A 8 11.14 -4.19 8.47
N LEU A 9 11.44 -4.63 7.24
CA LEU A 9 10.76 -4.16 6.04
C LEU A 9 9.27 -4.51 6.10
N ILE A 10 8.93 -5.77 6.38
CA ILE A 10 7.53 -6.22 6.45
C ILE A 10 6.77 -5.48 7.55
N GLN A 11 7.37 -5.31 8.74
CA GLN A 11 6.77 -4.52 9.80
C GLN A 11 6.49 -3.09 9.35
N SER A 12 7.44 -2.46 8.66
CA SER A 12 7.23 -1.11 8.15
C SER A 12 6.13 -1.01 7.08
N LEU A 13 5.89 -2.06 6.29
CA LEU A 13 4.75 -2.13 5.35
C LEU A 13 3.42 -2.14 6.12
N ILE A 14 3.33 -2.96 7.17
CA ILE A 14 2.16 -3.03 8.05
C ILE A 14 1.91 -1.67 8.71
N ASP A 15 2.95 -1.03 9.22
CA ASP A 15 2.85 0.27 9.89
C ASP A 15 2.30 1.34 8.93
N VAL A 16 2.81 1.41 7.69
CA VAL A 16 2.34 2.37 6.68
C VAL A 16 0.88 2.12 6.30
N VAL A 17 0.48 0.86 6.13
CA VAL A 17 -0.92 0.53 5.83
C VAL A 17 -1.84 0.88 7.00
N ASN A 18 -1.41 0.65 8.24
CA ASN A 18 -2.15 1.08 9.42
C ASN A 18 -2.29 2.61 9.45
N GLU A 19 -1.21 3.36 9.25
CA GLU A 19 -1.25 4.82 9.14
C GLU A 19 -2.26 5.28 8.08
N ILE A 20 -2.27 4.63 6.91
CA ILE A 20 -3.24 4.88 5.84
C ILE A 20 -4.68 4.63 6.29
N ALA A 21 -4.92 3.56 7.06
CA ALA A 21 -6.24 3.20 7.56
C ALA A 21 -6.78 4.21 8.59
N TRP A 22 -5.90 4.92 9.29
CA TRP A 22 -6.26 6.01 10.21
C TRP A 22 -6.60 7.32 9.50
N ILE A 23 -6.24 7.49 8.23
CA ILE A 23 -6.61 8.68 7.45
C ILE A 23 -8.12 8.65 7.18
N SER A 24 -8.80 9.66 7.68
CA SER A 24 -10.26 9.81 7.59
C SER A 24 -10.62 11.21 7.08
N ASP A 25 -11.91 11.57 7.13
CA ASP A 25 -12.40 12.92 6.79
C ASP A 25 -12.05 13.45 5.39
N PHE A 26 -11.93 12.54 4.41
CA PHE A 26 -11.67 12.91 3.03
C PHE A 26 -12.69 13.92 2.48
N ARG A 27 -12.18 14.91 1.77
CA ARG A 27 -12.98 15.94 1.12
C ARG A 27 -13.87 15.34 0.04
N TYR A 28 -15.07 15.90 -0.12
CA TYR A 28 -16.12 15.37 -0.98
C TYR A 28 -15.64 15.02 -2.40
N THR A 29 -14.81 15.87 -3.01
CA THR A 29 -14.30 15.71 -4.39
C THR A 29 -13.54 14.40 -4.65
N VAL A 30 -12.86 13.86 -3.63
CA VAL A 30 -12.01 12.66 -3.73
C VAL A 30 -12.46 11.51 -2.82
N LYS A 31 -13.48 11.76 -1.99
CA LYS A 31 -13.88 10.88 -0.88
C LYS A 31 -14.10 9.43 -1.29
N LYS A 32 -14.83 9.18 -2.38
CA LYS A 32 -15.16 7.81 -2.81
C LYS A 32 -13.89 7.04 -3.18
N GLN A 33 -13.05 7.61 -4.02
CA GLN A 33 -11.83 7.02 -4.54
C GLN A 33 -10.84 6.75 -3.40
N TYR A 34 -10.67 7.71 -2.50
CA TYR A 34 -9.70 7.64 -1.42
C TYR A 34 -10.14 6.67 -0.32
N CYS A 35 -11.43 6.67 0.04
CA CYS A 35 -11.99 5.65 0.91
C CYS A 35 -11.83 4.24 0.32
N ASN A 36 -12.06 4.07 -0.98
CA ASN A 36 -11.92 2.76 -1.62
C ASN A 36 -10.47 2.29 -1.63
N LEU A 37 -9.53 3.18 -1.94
CA LEU A 37 -8.10 2.85 -1.91
C LEU A 37 -7.64 2.48 -0.50
N SER A 38 -7.94 3.31 0.51
CA SER A 38 -7.57 3.03 1.91
C SER A 38 -8.11 1.68 2.38
N ARG A 39 -9.37 1.34 2.06
CA ARG A 39 -9.95 0.03 2.39
C ARG A 39 -9.23 -1.13 1.72
N ARG A 40 -8.93 -1.03 0.42
CA ARG A 40 -8.22 -2.08 -0.33
C ARG A 40 -6.81 -2.29 0.21
N LEU A 41 -6.09 -1.21 0.49
CA LEU A 41 -4.73 -1.30 1.05
C LEU A 41 -4.72 -1.99 2.42
N LYS A 42 -5.76 -1.77 3.24
CA LYS A 42 -5.90 -2.47 4.53
C LYS A 42 -5.98 -3.99 4.39
N LEU A 43 -6.48 -4.51 3.26
CA LEU A 43 -6.56 -5.96 3.01
C LEU A 43 -5.19 -6.60 2.81
N LEU A 44 -4.11 -5.82 2.65
CA LEU A 44 -2.75 -6.35 2.54
C LEU A 44 -2.15 -6.75 3.89
N ILE A 45 -2.76 -6.33 5.01
CA ILE A 45 -2.21 -6.60 6.36
C ILE A 45 -2.05 -8.10 6.62
N PRO A 46 -3.07 -8.96 6.41
CA PRO A 46 -2.93 -10.40 6.65
C PRO A 46 -1.78 -11.03 5.85
N MET A 47 -1.61 -10.61 4.59
CA MET A 47 -0.49 -11.06 3.75
C MET A 47 0.86 -10.70 4.36
N PHE A 48 1.02 -9.47 4.83
CA PHE A 48 2.27 -9.07 5.47
C PHE A 48 2.51 -9.78 6.80
N GLU A 49 1.47 -10.02 7.60
CA GLU A 49 1.58 -10.78 8.85
C GLU A 49 2.04 -12.22 8.58
N GLU A 50 1.44 -12.91 7.61
CA GLU A 50 1.86 -14.26 7.25
C GLU A 50 3.29 -14.30 6.69
N ILE A 51 3.69 -13.36 5.83
CA ILE A 51 5.08 -13.28 5.33
C ILE A 51 6.07 -13.05 6.48
N ARG A 52 5.72 -12.19 7.45
CA ARG A 52 6.59 -11.89 8.61
C ARG A 52 6.75 -13.10 9.53
N ASP A 53 5.66 -13.83 9.74
CA ASP A 53 5.59 -14.93 10.70
C ASP A 53 6.06 -16.27 10.06
N SER A 54 6.21 -16.31 8.74
CA SER A 54 6.80 -17.42 8.00
C SER A 54 8.27 -17.65 8.39
N LYS A 55 8.69 -18.92 8.38
CA LYS A 55 10.08 -19.33 8.58
C LYS A 55 10.89 -19.37 7.28
N ASP A 56 10.22 -19.19 6.15
CA ASP A 56 10.83 -19.32 4.84
C ASP A 56 11.53 -18.02 4.43
N ARG A 57 12.61 -18.20 3.65
CA ARG A 57 13.37 -17.06 3.15
C ARG A 57 12.65 -16.44 1.95
N ILE A 58 12.42 -15.13 2.03
CA ILE A 58 11.91 -14.35 0.92
C ILE A 58 12.98 -14.31 -0.19
N THR A 59 12.57 -14.57 -1.42
CA THR A 59 13.45 -14.45 -2.59
C THR A 59 13.88 -13.01 -2.82
N GLU A 60 15.06 -12.79 -3.43
CA GLU A 60 15.56 -11.43 -3.70
C GLU A 60 14.60 -10.61 -4.58
N ASP A 61 13.94 -11.25 -5.55
CA ASP A 61 12.96 -10.59 -6.42
C ASP A 61 11.72 -10.15 -5.64
N THR A 62 11.22 -11.00 -4.74
CA THR A 62 10.10 -10.64 -3.88
C THR A 62 10.49 -9.54 -2.90
N LEU A 63 11.72 -9.56 -2.37
CA LEU A 63 12.22 -8.50 -1.51
C LEU A 63 12.26 -7.15 -2.24
N LYS A 64 12.73 -7.13 -3.50
CA LYS A 64 12.70 -5.92 -4.36
C LYS A 64 11.27 -5.43 -4.59
N ALA A 65 10.33 -6.33 -4.89
CA ALA A 65 8.93 -5.99 -5.06
C ALA A 65 8.31 -5.39 -3.79
N LEU A 66 8.62 -5.94 -2.61
CA LEU A 66 8.18 -5.41 -1.32
C LEU A 66 8.76 -4.02 -1.02
N VAL A 67 10.01 -3.74 -1.41
CA VAL A 67 10.60 -2.40 -1.30
C VAL A 67 9.85 -1.40 -2.20
N LEU A 68 9.57 -1.77 -3.46
CA LEU A 68 8.79 -0.93 -4.37
C LEU A 68 7.36 -0.71 -3.85
N LEU A 69 6.75 -1.75 -3.26
CA LEU A 69 5.43 -1.66 -2.67
C LEU A 69 5.42 -0.68 -1.50
N LYS A 70 6.48 -0.66 -0.67
CA LYS A 70 6.61 0.33 0.40
C LYS A 70 6.65 1.75 -0.13
N GLU A 71 7.41 2.01 -1.19
CA GLU A 71 7.49 3.33 -1.83
C GLU A 71 6.14 3.77 -2.42
N ALA A 72 5.41 2.83 -3.03
CA ALA A 72 4.07 3.06 -3.56
C ALA A 72 3.06 3.34 -2.44
N LEU A 73 3.13 2.60 -1.33
CA LEU A 73 2.31 2.82 -0.13
C LEU A 73 2.59 4.18 0.51
N GLU A 74 3.86 4.59 0.63
CA GLU A 74 4.22 5.92 1.10
C GLU A 74 3.68 7.04 0.19
N SER A 75 3.70 6.82 -1.13
CA SER A 75 3.08 7.73 -2.10
C SER A 75 1.56 7.79 -1.95
N ALA A 76 0.90 6.64 -1.74
CA ALA A 76 -0.52 6.56 -1.42
C ALA A 76 -0.85 7.29 -0.12
N LYS A 77 -0.06 7.10 0.94
CA LYS A 77 -0.24 7.80 2.22
C LYS A 77 -0.21 9.31 2.05
N LYS A 78 0.78 9.85 1.34
CA LYS A 78 0.89 11.29 1.05
C LYS A 78 -0.34 11.80 0.28
N LEU A 79 -0.76 11.06 -0.74
CA LEU A 79 -1.93 11.39 -1.54
C LEU A 79 -3.22 11.42 -0.69
N LEU A 80 -3.43 10.40 0.15
CA LEU A 80 -4.59 10.29 1.01
C LEU A 80 -4.63 11.39 2.08
N ARG A 81 -3.49 11.71 2.72
CA ARG A 81 -3.39 12.84 3.66
C ARG A 81 -3.78 14.15 2.98
N PHE A 82 -3.30 14.37 1.77
CA PHE A 82 -3.66 15.56 1.00
C PHE A 82 -5.17 15.67 0.75
N GLY A 83 -5.85 14.55 0.47
CA GLY A 83 -7.30 14.54 0.30
C GLY A 83 -8.10 14.68 1.59
N SER A 84 -7.48 14.55 2.76
CA SER A 84 -8.08 14.78 4.08
C SER A 84 -7.86 16.23 4.55
N GLU A 85 -6.60 16.66 4.54
CA GLU A 85 -6.15 17.94 5.11
C GLU A 85 -6.24 19.11 4.12
N GLY A 86 -6.23 18.83 2.81
CA GLY A 86 -6.15 19.84 1.76
C GLY A 86 -7.32 20.83 1.72
N SER A 87 -7.04 22.01 1.16
CA SER A 87 -8.05 23.06 0.93
C SER A 87 -9.12 22.58 -0.05
N LYS A 88 -10.40 22.84 0.29
CA LYS A 88 -11.54 22.48 -0.57
C LYS A 88 -11.47 23.17 -1.94
N ILE A 89 -11.03 24.42 -1.99
CA ILE A 89 -10.91 25.18 -3.24
C ILE A 89 -9.79 24.58 -4.09
N PHE A 90 -8.61 24.34 -3.50
CA PHE A 90 -7.49 23.76 -4.23
C PHE A 90 -7.84 22.39 -4.82
N LEU A 91 -8.45 21.50 -4.02
CA LEU A 91 -8.87 20.17 -4.48
C LEU A 91 -9.93 20.22 -5.59
N ALA A 92 -10.72 21.28 -5.66
CA ALA A 92 -11.70 21.48 -6.73
C ALA A 92 -11.04 22.01 -8.01
N VAL A 93 -10.11 22.96 -7.88
CA VAL A 93 -9.38 23.57 -9.01
C VAL A 93 -8.42 22.56 -9.65
N GLU A 94 -7.63 21.85 -8.84
CA GLU A 94 -6.60 20.92 -9.31
C GLU A 94 -7.10 19.47 -9.44
N ARG A 95 -8.42 19.29 -9.57
CA ARG A 95 -9.05 17.96 -9.55
C ARG A 95 -8.44 17.00 -10.57
N GLU A 96 -8.17 17.46 -11.79
CA GLU A 96 -7.61 16.62 -12.84
C GLU A 96 -6.19 16.15 -12.49
N GLN A 97 -5.33 17.05 -12.04
CA GLN A 97 -3.97 16.70 -11.62
C GLN A 97 -3.98 15.71 -10.44
N ILE A 98 -4.87 15.91 -9.47
CA ILE A 98 -5.04 15.01 -8.34
C ILE A 98 -5.47 13.61 -8.81
N MET A 99 -6.40 13.54 -9.77
CA MET A 99 -6.84 12.26 -10.31
C MET A 99 -5.74 11.57 -11.13
N ASN A 100 -4.94 12.32 -11.90
CA ASN A 100 -3.77 11.77 -12.57
C ASN A 100 -2.78 11.19 -11.57
N LYS A 101 -2.53 11.89 -10.45
CA LYS A 101 -1.66 11.37 -9.39
C LYS A 101 -2.24 10.13 -8.72
N PHE A 102 -3.55 10.09 -8.52
CA PHE A 102 -4.24 8.90 -8.02
C PHE A 102 -4.01 7.70 -8.94
N HIS A 103 -4.19 7.87 -10.25
CA HIS A 103 -3.97 6.80 -11.23
C HIS A 103 -2.51 6.32 -11.26
N GLU A 104 -1.56 7.25 -11.22
CA GLU A 104 -0.12 6.93 -11.15
C GLU A 104 0.20 6.09 -9.91
N VAL A 105 -0.27 6.52 -8.73
CA VAL A 105 -0.03 5.78 -7.48
C VAL A 105 -0.70 4.41 -7.50
N THR A 106 -1.91 4.29 -8.04
CA THR A 106 -2.57 2.98 -8.16
C THR A 106 -1.81 2.04 -9.11
N ALA A 107 -1.25 2.56 -10.20
CA ALA A 107 -0.44 1.76 -11.12
C ALA A 107 0.88 1.30 -10.47
N GLN A 108 1.52 2.15 -9.66
CA GLN A 108 2.72 1.78 -8.89
C GLN A 108 2.44 0.67 -7.88
N LEU A 109 1.29 0.74 -7.19
CA LEU A 109 0.86 -0.30 -6.26
C LEU A 109 0.62 -1.63 -6.98
N GLU A 110 -0.11 -1.60 -8.09
CA GLU A 110 -0.41 -2.79 -8.91
C GLU A 110 0.88 -3.43 -9.45
N GLN A 111 1.77 -2.63 -10.06
CA GLN A 111 3.05 -3.12 -10.57
C GLN A 111 3.93 -3.75 -9.47
N ALA A 112 3.95 -3.15 -8.27
CA ALA A 112 4.73 -3.69 -7.17
C ALA A 112 4.15 -5.01 -6.64
N LEU A 113 2.82 -5.14 -6.60
CA LEU A 113 2.14 -6.39 -6.21
C LEU A 113 2.36 -7.50 -7.26
N GLU A 114 2.27 -7.19 -8.55
CA GLU A 114 2.56 -8.14 -9.63
C GLU A 114 4.00 -8.67 -9.60
N GLY A 115 4.94 -7.93 -9.01
CA GLY A 115 6.33 -8.35 -8.83
C GLY A 115 6.55 -9.37 -7.70
N ILE A 116 5.55 -9.65 -6.87
CA ILE A 116 5.65 -10.61 -5.76
C ILE A 116 5.48 -12.04 -6.28
N ALA A 117 6.42 -12.92 -5.96
CA ALA A 117 6.34 -14.34 -6.32
C ALA A 117 5.47 -15.12 -5.31
N TYR A 118 4.14 -14.95 -5.37
CA TYR A 118 3.18 -15.54 -4.44
C TYR A 118 3.24 -17.08 -4.36
N ASP A 119 3.66 -17.74 -5.44
CA ASP A 119 3.88 -19.18 -5.53
C ASP A 119 5.05 -19.67 -4.64
N LYS A 120 5.97 -18.76 -4.30
CA LYS A 120 7.16 -19.02 -3.48
C LYS A 120 7.01 -18.53 -2.04
N LEU A 121 5.85 -18.00 -1.69
CA LEU A 121 5.54 -17.57 -0.33
C LEU A 121 4.75 -18.67 0.40
N ASP A 122 5.15 -18.95 1.63
CA ASP A 122 4.41 -19.76 2.59
C ASP A 122 3.30 -18.91 3.23
N ILE A 123 2.31 -18.57 2.41
CA ILE A 123 1.09 -17.85 2.78
C ILE A 123 -0.12 -18.71 2.39
N SER A 124 -1.21 -18.55 3.12
CA SER A 124 -2.44 -19.31 2.96
C SER A 124 -3.11 -19.04 1.62
N ASP A 125 -3.85 -20.04 1.11
CA ASP A 125 -4.62 -19.88 -0.13
C ASP A 125 -5.72 -18.81 0.01
N GLU A 126 -6.28 -18.63 1.22
CA GLU A 126 -7.22 -17.54 1.50
C GLU A 126 -6.59 -16.16 1.23
N VAL A 127 -5.35 -15.94 1.67
CA VAL A 127 -4.64 -14.69 1.43
C VAL A 127 -4.24 -14.51 -0.04
N LYS A 128 -3.94 -15.61 -0.75
CA LYS A 128 -3.62 -15.56 -2.20
C LYS A 128 -4.84 -15.22 -3.07
N GLU A 129 -6.04 -15.57 -2.64
CA GLU A 129 -7.28 -15.34 -3.39
C GLU A 129 -7.91 -13.95 -3.16
N GLN A 130 -7.46 -13.19 -2.16
CA GLN A 130 -7.94 -11.84 -1.80
C GLN A 130 -7.35 -10.72 -2.67
#